data_AF-A0A7S3ITA4-F1
#
_entry.id   AF-A0A7S3ITA4-F1
#
_cell.length_a   1.000
_cell.length_b   1.000
_cell.length_c   1.000
_cell.angle_alpha   90.00
_cell.angle_beta   90.00
_cell.angle_gamma   90.00
#
_symmetry.space_group_name_H-M   'P 1'
#
loop_
_entity.id
_entity.type
_entity.pdbx_description
1 polymer ?
#
loop_
_entity_poly.entity_id
_entity_poly.type
_entity_poly.pdbx_seq_one_letter_code
_entity_poly.pdbx_strand_id
1 'polypeptide(L)'
;EQSNMLEFWQVSCTPGEIESNARYIRFNIKPYFMDGERKLLIQMVDVSKSLLYDKMSAETEFLSLINATVSHEMKNPLNSILNQNLNLETIIEDTKAALDEFRTKVVTCNDFNDSLSLIEDRRPGFEEIASKFADRIKKI
;
A
#
# COMPACT_ATOMS: atom_id res chain seq x y z
N GLU A 1 -24.17 -53.18 14.35
CA GLU A 1 -22.98 -52.47 13.81
C GLU A 1 -22.89 -52.83 12.33
N GLN A 2 -22.82 -51.98 11.32
CA GLN A 2 -22.65 -50.54 11.17
C GLN A 2 -23.69 -50.07 10.14
N SER A 3 -24.43 -49.01 10.44
CA SER A 3 -25.35 -48.40 9.47
C SER A 3 -24.53 -47.48 8.57
N ASN A 4 -24.28 -47.92 7.33
CA ASN A 4 -23.64 -47.10 6.31
C ASN A 4 -24.52 -45.87 6.02
N MET A 5 -24.09 -44.73 6.57
CA MET A 5 -24.54 -43.40 6.20
C MET A 5 -24.15 -43.15 4.76
N LEU A 6 -25.13 -43.22 3.85
CA LEU A 6 -25.01 -42.62 2.53
C LEU A 6 -25.74 -41.28 2.60
N GLU A 7 -25.03 -40.23 2.98
CA GLU A 7 -25.49 -38.85 2.79
C GLU A 7 -25.38 -38.50 1.31
N PHE A 8 -26.49 -38.61 0.60
CA PHE A 8 -26.59 -38.10 -0.77
C PHE A 8 -26.84 -36.60 -0.72
N TRP A 9 -25.78 -35.81 -0.90
CA TRP A 9 -25.86 -34.37 -1.16
C TRP A 9 -26.13 -34.15 -2.65
N GLN A 10 -27.39 -34.18 -3.07
CA GLN A 10 -27.74 -33.68 -4.40
C GLN A 10 -28.27 -32.25 -4.26
N VAL A 11 -27.33 -31.30 -4.29
CA VAL A 11 -27.63 -29.88 -4.51
C VAL A 11 -27.49 -29.64 -6.01
N SER A 12 -28.60 -29.67 -6.75
CA SER A 12 -28.60 -29.21 -8.14
C SER A 12 -28.64 -27.69 -8.15
N CYS A 13 -27.48 -27.06 -7.95
CA CYS A 13 -27.27 -25.67 -8.30
C CYS A 13 -26.04 -25.59 -9.18
N THR A 14 -26.15 -24.85 -10.27
CA THR A 14 -25.00 -24.43 -11.09
C THR A 14 -23.93 -23.80 -10.17
N PRO A 15 -22.64 -24.11 -10.35
CA PRO A 15 -21.60 -23.59 -9.49
C PRO A 15 -21.50 -22.07 -9.70
N GLY A 16 -21.76 -21.27 -8.66
CA GLY A 16 -21.43 -19.84 -8.70
C GLY A 16 -22.18 -18.98 -7.68
N GLU A 17 -23.51 -19.04 -7.63
CA GLU A 17 -24.28 -18.05 -6.89
C GLU A 17 -25.48 -18.69 -6.16
N ILE A 18 -25.51 -18.54 -4.83
CA ILE A 18 -26.73 -18.70 -4.06
C ILE A 18 -27.59 -17.48 -4.40
N GLU A 19 -28.53 -17.64 -5.33
CA GLU A 19 -29.46 -16.57 -5.69
C GLU A 19 -30.32 -16.18 -4.48
N SER A 20 -30.53 -14.87 -4.28
CA SER A 20 -31.27 -14.34 -3.12
C SER A 20 -32.72 -14.85 -2.99
N ASN A 21 -33.26 -15.44 -4.06
CA ASN A 21 -34.60 -16.02 -4.13
C ASN A 21 -34.61 -17.56 -4.24
N ALA A 22 -33.45 -18.21 -4.23
CA ALA A 22 -33.39 -19.67 -4.26
C ALA A 22 -33.84 -20.27 -2.92
N ARG A 23 -34.69 -21.31 -2.97
CA ARG A 23 -35.07 -22.10 -1.80
C ARG A 23 -34.26 -23.39 -1.76
N TYR A 24 -33.62 -23.62 -0.63
CA TYR A 24 -32.81 -24.78 -0.34
C TYR A 24 -33.53 -25.69 0.64
N ILE A 25 -33.77 -26.92 0.21
CA ILE A 25 -34.39 -27.95 1.04
C ILE A 25 -33.37 -29.06 1.24
N ARG A 26 -33.15 -29.42 2.51
CA ARG A 26 -32.40 -30.61 2.90
C ARG A 26 -33.36 -31.79 3.02
N PHE A 27 -33.01 -32.88 2.36
CA PHE A 27 -33.71 -34.16 2.50
C PHE A 27 -32.94 -35.05 3.47
N ASN A 28 -33.57 -35.42 4.58
CA ASN A 28 -33.07 -36.43 5.51
C ASN A 28 -33.89 -37.71 5.32
N ILE A 29 -33.25 -38.74 4.78
CA ILE A 29 -33.90 -40.03 4.51
C ILE A 29 -33.40 -41.04 5.54
N LYS A 30 -34.31 -41.64 6.32
CA LYS A 30 -33.98 -42.64 7.34
C LYS A 30 -34.79 -43.91 7.13
N PRO A 31 -34.16 -45.09 6.98
CA PRO A 31 -34.90 -46.33 7.03
C PRO A 31 -35.38 -46.59 8.46
N TYR A 32 -36.60 -47.11 8.61
CA TYR A 32 -37.14 -47.55 9.88
C TYR A 32 -37.98 -48.81 9.68
N PHE A 33 -38.07 -49.65 10.71
CA PHE A 33 -38.87 -50.87 10.68
C PHE A 33 -40.16 -50.64 11.45
N MET A 34 -41.31 -50.91 10.84
CA MET A 34 -42.60 -51.01 11.53
C MET A 34 -43.33 -52.26 11.06
N ASP A 35 -43.83 -53.02 12.02
CA ASP A 35 -44.58 -54.26 11.79
C ASP A 35 -43.84 -55.31 10.94
N GLY A 36 -42.51 -55.40 11.12
CA GLY A 36 -41.65 -56.32 10.36
C GLY A 36 -41.33 -55.86 8.94
N GLU A 37 -41.92 -54.76 8.47
CA GLU A 37 -41.66 -54.18 7.16
C GLU A 37 -40.65 -53.02 7.22
N ARG A 38 -39.78 -52.95 6.20
CA ARG A 38 -38.83 -51.84 6.04
C ARG A 38 -39.53 -50.66 5.36
N LYS A 39 -39.58 -49.52 6.06
CA LYS A 39 -40.14 -48.26 5.56
C LYS A 39 -39.04 -47.20 5.46
N LEU A 40 -39.28 -46.16 4.67
CA LEU A 40 -38.41 -44.99 4.53
C LEU A 40 -39.13 -43.78 5.10
N LEU A 41 -38.49 -43.11 6.06
CA LEU A 41 -38.89 -41.81 6.57
C LEU A 41 -38.15 -40.76 5.77
N ILE A 42 -38.89 -39.89 5.07
CA ILE A 42 -38.32 -38.75 4.36
C ILE A 42 -38.72 -37.49 5.13
N GLN A 43 -37.73 -36.78 5.64
CA GLN A 43 -37.90 -35.48 6.27
C GLN A 43 -37.36 -34.41 5.33
N MET A 44 -38.19 -33.41 5.04
CA MET A 44 -37.83 -32.24 4.26
C MET A 44 -37.68 -31.05 5.19
N VAL A 45 -36.53 -30.38 5.16
CA VAL A 45 -36.23 -29.22 6.01
C VAL A 45 -35.79 -28.06 5.13
N ASP A 46 -36.47 -26.92 5.23
CA ASP A 46 -36.01 -25.68 4.61
C ASP A 46 -34.77 -25.17 5.36
N VAL A 47 -33.65 -25.06 4.65
CA VAL A 47 -32.36 -24.61 5.17
C VAL A 47 -31.88 -23.31 4.50
N SER A 48 -32.74 -22.68 3.69
CA SER A 48 -32.40 -21.50 2.87
C SER A 48 -31.82 -20.38 3.73
N LYS A 49 -32.49 -20.07 4.85
CA LYS A 49 -32.07 -19.00 5.75
C LYS A 49 -30.73 -19.31 6.43
N SER A 50 -30.56 -20.54 6.91
CA SER A 50 -29.30 -20.97 7.56
C SER A 50 -28.13 -20.81 6.60
N LEU A 51 -28.25 -21.32 5.38
CA LEU A 51 -27.21 -21.22 4.36
C LEU A 51 -26.88 -19.77 3.99
N LEU A 52 -27.91 -18.92 3.89
CA LEU A 52 -27.70 -17.50 3.60
C LEU A 52 -26.94 -16.80 4.74
N TYR A 53 -27.31 -17.05 5.99
CA TYR A 53 -26.61 -16.50 7.16
C TYR A 53 -25.17 -17.02 7.26
N ASP A 54 -24.96 -18.32 7.08
CA ASP A 54 -23.64 -18.95 7.15
C ASP A 54 -22.72 -18.36 6.07
N LYS A 55 -23.23 -18.17 4.85
CA LYS A 55 -22.50 -17.52 3.76
C LYS A 55 -22.15 -16.06 4.11
N MET A 56 -23.13 -15.27 4.54
CA MET A 56 -22.89 -13.86 4.90
C MET A 56 -21.88 -13.73 6.04
N SER A 57 -21.95 -14.63 7.03
CA SER A 57 -21.00 -14.68 8.14
C SER A 57 -19.60 -15.00 7.66
N ALA A 58 -19.44 -16.04 6.83
CA ALA A 58 -18.15 -16.43 6.27
C ALA A 58 -17.54 -15.34 5.36
N GLU A 59 -18.36 -14.68 4.52
CA GLU A 59 -17.92 -13.56 3.69
C GLU A 59 -17.43 -12.38 4.56
N THR A 60 -18.15 -12.06 5.63
CA THR A 60 -17.77 -10.97 6.54
C THR A 60 -16.46 -11.27 7.26
N GLU A 61 -16.31 -12.49 7.77
CA GLU A 61 -15.09 -12.94 8.44
C GLU A 61 -13.89 -12.94 7.46
N PHE A 62 -14.09 -13.45 6.25
CA PHE A 62 -13.05 -13.49 5.23
C PHE A 62 -12.62 -12.08 4.81
N LEU A 63 -13.56 -11.15 4.61
CA LEU A 63 -13.25 -9.74 4.34
C LEU A 63 -12.49 -9.10 5.49
N SER A 64 -12.83 -9.42 6.74
CA SER A 64 -12.09 -8.94 7.91
C SER A 64 -10.63 -9.42 7.89
N LEU A 65 -10.40 -10.69 7.59
CA LEU A 65 -9.06 -11.28 7.46
C LEU A 65 -8.26 -10.63 6.33
N ILE A 66 -8.87 -10.42 5.16
CA ILE A 66 -8.23 -9.73 4.03
C ILE A 66 -7.83 -8.32 4.47
N ASN A 67 -8.77 -7.55 5.04
CA ASN A 67 -8.51 -6.18 5.44
C ASN A 67 -7.40 -6.10 6.50
N ALA A 68 -7.40 -6.99 7.48
CA ALA A 68 -6.36 -7.06 8.50
C ALA A 68 -4.99 -7.38 7.88
N THR A 69 -4.94 -8.40 7.02
CA THR A 69 -3.71 -8.85 6.37
C THR A 69 -3.15 -7.77 5.45
N VAL A 70 -3.97 -7.24 4.54
CA VAL A 70 -3.57 -6.19 3.60
C VAL A 70 -3.12 -4.95 4.34
N SER A 71 -3.84 -4.51 5.38
CA SER A 71 -3.44 -3.35 6.18
C SER A 71 -2.09 -3.57 6.86
N HIS A 72 -1.87 -4.78 7.40
CA HIS A 72 -0.61 -5.11 8.07
C HIS A 72 0.56 -5.14 7.09
N GLU A 73 0.40 -5.81 5.95
CA GLU A 73 1.44 -5.94 4.95
C GLU A 73 1.71 -4.63 4.20
N MET A 74 0.71 -3.76 4.02
CA MET A 74 0.88 -2.46 3.37
C MET A 74 1.51 -1.40 4.27
N LYS A 75 1.38 -1.51 5.60
CA LYS A 75 1.95 -0.55 6.54
C LYS A 75 3.46 -0.39 6.37
N ASN A 76 4.18 -1.49 6.17
CA ASN A 76 5.64 -1.49 6.02
C ASN A 76 6.14 -0.81 4.74
N PRO A 77 5.67 -1.15 3.53
CA PRO A 77 6.09 -0.49 2.31
C PRO A 77 5.68 0.99 2.30
N LEU A 78 4.50 1.35 2.81
CA LEU A 78 4.08 2.75 2.92
C LEU A 78 5.00 3.57 3.82
N ASN A 79 5.37 3.04 4.99
CA ASN A 79 6.31 3.71 5.89
C ASN A 79 7.70 3.85 5.27
N SER A 80 8.15 2.86 4.49
CA SER A 80 9.43 2.94 3.78
C SER A 80 9.44 4.10 2.77
N ILE A 81 8.36 4.24 1.99
CA ILE A 81 8.22 5.34 1.02
C ILE A 81 8.14 6.69 1.75
N LEU A 82 7.37 6.77 2.83
CA LEU A 82 7.27 7.99 3.63
C LEU A 82 8.65 8.45 4.14
N ASN A 83 9.43 7.53 4.70
CA ASN A 83 10.77 7.84 5.20
C ASN A 83 11.71 8.29 4.08
N GLN A 84 11.62 7.69 2.89
CA GLN A 84 12.39 8.16 1.74
C GLN A 84 12.01 9.59 1.35
N ASN A 85 10.73 9.92 1.35
CA ASN A 85 10.27 11.28 1.04
C ASN A 85 10.76 12.30 2.07
N LEU A 86 10.68 11.96 3.37
CA LEU A 86 11.21 12.83 4.44
C LEU A 86 12.72 13.08 4.27
N ASN A 87 13.49 12.03 3.97
CA ASN A 87 14.92 12.18 3.71
C ASN A 87 15.20 13.07 2.49
N LEU A 88 14.41 12.94 1.43
CA LEU A 88 14.54 13.79 0.23
C LEU A 88 14.26 15.25 0.55
N GLU A 89 13.25 15.54 1.37
CA GLU A 89 12.94 16.92 1.82
C GLU A 89 14.13 17.52 2.58
N THR A 90 14.74 16.78 3.50
CA THR A 90 15.95 17.23 4.22
C THR A 90 17.11 17.51 3.27
N ILE A 91 17.39 16.59 2.34
CA ILE A 91 18.47 16.78 1.36
C ILE A 91 18.23 18.03 0.51
N ILE A 92 16.98 18.30 0.12
CA ILE A 92 16.62 19.49 -0.65
C ILE A 92 16.88 20.77 0.17
N GLU A 93 16.53 20.78 1.45
CA GLU A 93 16.82 21.92 2.34
C GLU A 93 18.32 22.15 2.50
N ASP A 94 19.09 21.10 2.77
CA ASP A 94 20.55 21.18 2.90
C ASP A 94 21.20 21.70 1.60
N THR A 95 20.72 21.21 0.45
CA THR A 95 21.22 21.64 -0.86
C THR A 95 20.92 23.11 -1.12
N LYS A 96 19.73 23.60 -0.74
CA LYS A 96 19.39 25.02 -0.85
C LYS A 96 20.28 25.88 0.04
N ALA A 97 20.49 25.47 1.28
CA ALA A 97 21.35 26.19 2.21
C ALA A 97 22.80 26.30 1.68
N ALA A 98 23.34 25.21 1.15
CA ALA A 98 24.67 25.20 0.53
C ALA A 98 24.73 26.12 -0.71
N LEU A 99 23.65 26.17 -1.50
CA LEU A 99 23.57 27.02 -2.68
C LEU A 99 23.47 28.50 -2.32
N ASP A 100 22.74 28.84 -1.26
CA ASP A 100 22.69 30.21 -0.73
C ASP A 100 24.05 30.63 -0.17
N GLU A 101 24.74 29.76 0.56
CA GLU A 101 26.11 30.03 1.04
C GLU A 101 27.08 30.29 -0.13
N PHE A 102 27.02 29.44 -1.16
CA PHE A 102 27.83 29.63 -2.37
C PHE A 102 27.50 30.95 -3.07
N ARG A 103 26.21 31.27 -3.20
CA ARG A 103 25.76 32.53 -3.80
C ARG A 103 26.30 33.74 -3.04
N THR A 104 26.24 33.74 -1.70
CA THR A 104 26.78 34.83 -0.89
C THR A 104 28.28 34.99 -1.11
N LYS A 105 29.03 33.88 -1.14
CA LYS A 105 30.48 33.91 -1.42
C LYS A 105 30.80 34.51 -2.79
N VAL A 106 30.08 34.12 -3.84
CA VAL A 106 30.25 34.68 -5.19
C VAL A 106 29.95 36.19 -5.22
N VAL A 107 28.88 36.64 -4.56
CA VAL A 107 28.54 38.07 -4.47
C VAL A 107 29.65 38.85 -3.76
N THR A 108 30.15 38.37 -2.61
CA THR A 108 31.25 39.07 -1.91
C THR A 108 32.55 39.17 -2.73
N CYS A 109 32.81 38.21 -3.62
CA CYS A 109 33.94 38.29 -4.55
C CYS A 109 33.73 39.33 -5.66
N ASN A 110 32.49 39.51 -6.12
CA ASN A 110 32.16 40.56 -7.09
C ASN A 110 32.20 41.95 -6.45
N ASP A 111 31.68 42.10 -5.22
CA ASP A 111 31.77 43.35 -4.45
C ASP A 111 33.24 43.74 -4.18
N PHE A 112 34.12 42.75 -4.01
CA PHE A 112 35.56 42.96 -3.91
C PHE A 112 36.16 43.47 -5.22
N ASN A 113 35.76 42.93 -6.38
CA ASN A 113 36.21 43.43 -7.69
C ASN A 113 35.74 44.86 -7.95
N ASP A 114 34.49 45.19 -7.59
CA ASP A 114 33.96 46.55 -7.71
C ASP A 114 34.74 47.52 -6.80
N SER A 115 35.08 47.08 -5.58
CA SER A 115 35.94 47.82 -4.65
C SER A 115 37.39 47.94 -5.14
N LEU A 116 37.89 46.96 -5.89
CA LEU A 116 39.24 46.95 -6.47
C LEU A 116 39.35 47.96 -7.63
N SER A 117 38.30 48.08 -8.46
CA SER A 117 38.25 49.06 -9.55
C SER A 117 38.33 50.52 -9.03
N LEU A 118 37.79 50.78 -7.83
CA LEU A 118 37.91 52.06 -7.11
C LEU A 118 39.33 52.33 -6.57
N ILE A 119 40.15 51.29 -6.39
CA ILE A 119 41.54 51.38 -5.93
C ILE A 119 42.51 51.51 -7.12
N GLU A 120 42.21 50.84 -8.24
CA GLU A 120 42.97 50.92 -9.49
C GLU A 120 43.06 52.34 -10.04
N ASP A 121 41.98 53.12 -9.92
CA ASP A 121 41.93 54.52 -10.38
C ASP A 121 42.84 55.48 -9.57
N ARG A 122 43.45 55.00 -8.47
CA ARG A 122 44.32 55.82 -7.59
C ARG A 122 45.81 55.46 -7.65
N ARG A 123 46.26 54.42 -8.37
CA ARG A 123 47.70 54.09 -8.48
C ARG A 123 48.08 53.46 -9.82
N PRO A 124 49.00 54.06 -10.60
CA PRO A 124 49.57 53.41 -11.77
C PRO A 124 50.42 52.21 -11.35
N GLY A 125 50.12 51.02 -11.87
CA GLY A 125 50.83 49.76 -11.61
C GLY A 125 49.99 48.62 -11.00
N PHE A 126 48.70 48.84 -10.74
CA PHE A 126 47.82 47.83 -10.13
C PHE A 126 47.24 46.81 -11.14
N GLU A 127 47.19 47.15 -12.43
CA GLU A 127 46.64 46.31 -13.51
C GLU A 127 47.32 44.93 -13.63
N GLU A 128 48.65 44.85 -13.39
CA GLU A 128 49.38 43.58 -13.49
C GLU A 128 48.99 42.60 -12.36
N ILE A 129 48.64 43.13 -11.19
CA ILE A 129 48.25 42.35 -10.02
C ILE A 129 46.81 41.86 -10.18
N ALA A 130 45.92 42.73 -10.66
CA ALA A 130 44.53 42.37 -10.93
C ALA A 130 44.41 41.33 -12.04
N SER A 131 45.20 41.45 -13.12
CA SER A 131 45.28 40.44 -14.18
C SER A 131 45.72 39.07 -13.65
N LYS A 132 46.76 39.02 -12.81
CA LYS A 132 47.23 37.77 -12.18
C LYS A 132 46.20 37.18 -11.20
N PHE A 133 45.41 38.01 -10.55
CA PHE A 133 44.36 37.55 -9.63
C PHE A 133 43.13 37.02 -10.39
N ALA A 134 42.69 37.72 -11.43
CA ALA A 134 41.58 37.30 -12.30
C ALA A 134 41.86 35.96 -13.01
N ASP A 135 43.09 35.76 -13.50
CA ASP A 135 43.52 34.49 -14.09
C ASP A 135 43.55 33.33 -13.09
N ARG A 136 43.74 33.65 -11.81
CA ARG A 136 43.80 32.68 -10.73
C ARG A 136 42.40 32.28 -10.26
N ILE A 137 41.43 33.19 -10.33
CA ILE A 137 40.01 32.88 -10.11
C ILE A 137 39.44 32.02 -11.24
N LYS A 138 39.79 32.28 -12.51
CA LYS A 138 39.33 31.45 -13.66
C LYS A 138 39.86 30.01 -13.67
N LYS A 139 40.87 29.69 -12.84
CA LYS A 139 41.47 28.36 -12.72
C LYS A 139 40.90 27.51 -11.57
N ILE A 140 40.07 28.09 -10.72
CA ILE A 140 39.31 27.40 -9.67
C ILE A 140 37.92 27.08 -10.23
#